data_AF-A0A9P9BRL7-F1
#
_entry.id   AF-A0A9P9BRL7-F1
#
_cell.length_a   1.000
_cell.length_b   1.000
_cell.length_c   1.000
_cell.angle_alpha   90.00
_cell.angle_beta   90.00
_cell.angle_gamma   90.00
#
_symmetry.space_group_name_H-M   'P 1'
#
loop_
_entity.id
_entity.type
_entity.pdbx_description
1 polymer ?
#
loop_
_entity_poly.entity_id
_entity_poly.type
_entity_poly.pdbx_seq_one_letter_code
_entity_poly.pdbx_strand_id
1 'polypeptide(L)'
;VRLWCPTGKHRVLAASEDTEWIVQLHCPPAGTPHNVVLELVRQLAEDVSYYYPKTDGEIYCSLRHYHSPHIIQEWMGKLSPCKRDTLKLLQSNSQLSEAFGGLLKFPGLWEGFQLGNIHKHMALHCDKELITYLTFIQQSWEHIVDHNVDLMQLVDFSTVRHLQLLAPTLSCADHEELRAKFRSGTIFSNVEGRALLARLEKNVLHFHAMIPSIRSFHENMKLFSVTVKIIRRLLLPGSYRKSFSESLRSIWTSPDPPVIEVDEGIFQVAKSALSFEVAYWQLVLAALRNFARLGNEGPRVDRDDRIDGHIEPTALAYFQRRALLLGFQSDVIRHGARSDTGIKGLRRNDGPADEQIAQLSRRWGRPHSRVYRQIQRVAFLQQLSDRTRMEHLSVPSLLSIATLFKSTIDKSTETSLRVDSIPNLQDRAVE
;
A
#
# COMPACT_ATOMS: atom_id res chain seq x y z
N VAL A 1 -3.53 -8.98 38.92
CA VAL A 1 -4.89 -8.42 38.69
C VAL A 1 -4.79 -7.43 37.56
N ARG A 2 -5.57 -7.61 36.48
CA ARG A 2 -5.53 -6.74 35.29
C ARG A 2 -6.78 -5.85 35.30
N LEU A 3 -6.57 -4.54 35.43
CA LEU A 3 -7.63 -3.54 35.49
C LEU A 3 -7.87 -2.97 34.09
N TRP A 4 -9.13 -2.89 33.68
CA TRP A 4 -9.55 -2.35 32.41
C TRP A 4 -10.19 -1.00 32.61
N CYS A 5 -9.71 0.01 31.88
CA CYS A 5 -10.30 1.34 31.87
C CYS A 5 -10.71 1.71 30.43
N PRO A 6 -11.94 1.40 30.01
CA PRO A 6 -12.44 1.71 28.67
C PRO A 6 -12.34 3.21 28.33
N THR A 7 -12.39 4.07 29.36
CA THR A 7 -12.42 5.54 29.21
C THR A 7 -11.05 6.21 29.43
N GLY A 8 -10.04 5.45 29.84
CA GLY A 8 -8.76 6.00 30.31
C GLY A 8 -7.99 6.76 29.22
N LYS A 9 -7.87 6.17 28.03
CA LYS A 9 -7.18 6.82 26.89
C LYS A 9 -7.87 8.11 26.44
N HIS A 10 -9.22 8.14 26.46
CA HIS A 10 -9.98 9.33 26.07
C HIS A 10 -9.78 10.48 27.07
N ARG A 11 -9.66 10.17 28.36
CA ARG A 11 -9.38 11.17 29.41
C ARG A 11 -7.95 11.69 29.37
N VAL A 12 -6.98 10.82 29.05
CA VAL A 12 -5.58 11.24 28.82
C VAL A 12 -5.48 12.20 27.63
N LEU A 13 -6.26 11.97 26.56
CA LEU A 13 -6.30 12.88 25.41
C LEU A 13 -7.04 14.20 25.69
N ALA A 14 -7.99 14.20 26.62
CA ALA A 14 -8.75 15.37 27.05
C ALA A 14 -8.04 16.20 28.13
N ALA A 15 -7.01 15.65 28.78
CA ALA A 15 -6.22 16.32 29.81
C ALA A 15 -5.27 17.34 29.17
N SER A 16 -5.80 18.48 28.74
CA SER A 16 -5.02 19.71 28.59
C SER A 16 -5.08 20.48 29.90
N GLU A 17 -4.04 20.32 30.71
CA GLU A 17 -3.73 21.08 31.94
C GLU A 17 -4.77 20.95 33.09
N ASP A 18 -4.40 20.15 34.10
CA ASP A 18 -5.02 19.99 35.42
C ASP A 18 -6.53 19.74 35.50
N THR A 19 -6.88 18.48 35.72
CA THR A 19 -8.17 18.08 36.31
C THR A 19 -8.01 16.71 36.95
N GLU A 20 -8.59 16.50 38.13
CA GLU A 20 -8.72 15.18 38.75
C GLU A 20 -9.88 14.44 38.05
N TRP A 21 -9.61 13.27 37.45
CA TRP A 21 -10.59 12.54 36.65
C TRP A 21 -11.01 11.23 37.34
N ILE A 22 -12.32 11.05 37.56
CA ILE A 22 -12.88 9.79 38.08
C ILE A 22 -12.96 8.74 36.98
N VAL A 23 -11.99 7.84 36.89
CA VAL A 23 -12.02 6.70 35.95
C VAL A 23 -12.80 5.52 36.54
N GLN A 24 -13.60 4.85 35.71
CA GLN A 24 -14.15 3.54 36.05
C GLN A 24 -13.14 2.46 35.66
N LEU A 25 -12.73 1.68 36.67
CA LEU A 25 -11.85 0.54 36.51
C LEU A 25 -12.68 -0.74 36.64
N HIS A 26 -12.63 -1.58 35.62
CA HIS A 26 -13.31 -2.86 35.58
C HIS A 26 -12.28 -3.96 35.81
N CYS A 27 -12.59 -4.87 36.72
CA CYS A 27 -11.77 -6.05 36.97
C CYS A 27 -12.61 -7.30 36.68
N PRO A 28 -12.56 -7.85 35.45
CA PRO A 28 -13.21 -9.11 35.16
C PRO A 28 -12.68 -10.22 36.10
N PRO A 29 -13.52 -11.17 36.54
CA PRO A 29 -13.07 -12.31 37.33
C PRO A 29 -11.92 -13.08 36.66
N ALA A 30 -11.05 -13.68 37.48
CA ALA A 30 -9.96 -14.51 36.97
C ALA A 30 -10.54 -15.70 36.18
N GLY A 31 -10.01 -15.95 34.98
CA GLY A 31 -10.51 -17.00 34.07
C GLY A 31 -11.65 -16.55 33.14
N THR A 32 -12.09 -15.28 33.17
CA THR A 32 -13.04 -14.76 32.19
C THR A 32 -12.44 -14.89 30.77
N PRO A 33 -13.13 -15.55 29.82
CA PRO A 33 -12.65 -15.67 28.45
C PRO A 33 -12.38 -14.30 27.82
N HIS A 34 -11.28 -14.20 27.06
CA HIS A 34 -10.81 -12.91 26.55
C HIS A 34 -11.84 -12.22 25.64
N ASN A 35 -12.56 -12.99 24.82
CA ASN A 35 -13.65 -12.49 23.98
C ASN A 35 -14.80 -11.85 24.78
N VAL A 36 -15.13 -12.40 25.96
CA VAL A 36 -16.16 -11.83 26.84
C VAL A 36 -15.68 -10.52 27.45
N VAL A 37 -14.41 -10.44 27.84
CA VAL A 37 -13.80 -9.19 28.33
C VAL A 37 -13.81 -8.11 27.25
N LEU A 38 -13.45 -8.46 26.00
CA LEU A 38 -13.49 -7.53 24.88
C LEU A 38 -14.90 -7.01 24.59
N GLU A 39 -15.91 -7.88 24.60
CA GLU A 39 -17.31 -7.49 24.41
C GLU A 39 -17.79 -6.56 25.53
N LEU A 40 -17.47 -6.88 26.78
CA LEU A 40 -17.77 -6.02 27.92
C LEU A 40 -17.10 -4.64 27.79
N VAL A 41 -15.80 -4.62 27.45
CA VAL A 41 -15.04 -3.37 27.26
C VAL A 41 -15.63 -2.55 26.11
N ARG A 42 -16.10 -3.20 25.04
CA ARG A 42 -16.77 -2.53 23.92
C ARG A 42 -18.08 -1.90 24.35
N GLN A 43 -18.96 -2.65 25.02
CA GLN A 43 -20.24 -2.14 25.51
C GLN A 43 -20.03 -0.95 26.46
N LEU A 44 -19.10 -1.08 27.42
CA LEU A 44 -18.73 -0.01 28.34
C LEU A 44 -18.11 1.21 27.62
N ALA A 45 -17.32 0.98 26.57
CA ALA A 45 -16.78 2.07 25.75
C ALA A 45 -17.86 2.76 24.92
N GLU A 46 -18.89 2.04 24.47
CA GLU A 46 -20.01 2.57 23.71
C GLU A 46 -20.91 3.46 24.57
N ASP A 47 -21.25 3.01 25.79
CA ASP A 47 -22.05 3.75 26.77
C ASP A 47 -21.44 5.11 27.13
N VAL A 48 -20.10 5.20 27.19
CA VAL A 48 -19.39 6.45 27.50
C VAL A 48 -19.09 7.28 26.24
N SER A 49 -19.26 6.71 25.04
CA SER A 49 -18.84 7.35 23.79
C SER A 49 -19.79 8.39 23.21
N TYR A 50 -20.92 8.67 23.86
CA TYR A 50 -21.81 9.77 23.47
C TYR A 50 -21.07 11.12 23.38
N TYR A 51 -19.93 11.27 24.07
CA TYR A 51 -19.19 12.52 24.18
C TYR A 51 -18.02 12.70 23.18
N TYR A 52 -17.69 11.71 22.35
CA TYR A 52 -16.51 11.79 21.46
C TYR A 52 -16.79 11.40 20.01
N PRO A 53 -16.19 12.09 19.02
CA PRO A 53 -16.25 11.69 17.61
C PRO A 53 -15.65 10.30 17.43
N LYS A 54 -16.44 9.38 16.87
CA LYS A 54 -15.98 8.04 16.47
C LYS A 54 -15.18 8.11 15.18
N THR A 55 -14.13 7.30 15.11
CA THR A 55 -13.35 7.11 13.88
C THR A 55 -14.17 6.36 12.83
N ASP A 56 -13.82 6.52 11.55
CA ASP A 56 -14.48 5.79 10.47
C ASP A 56 -14.37 4.27 10.65
N GLY A 57 -13.23 3.80 11.20
CA GLY A 57 -12.98 2.38 11.45
C GLY A 57 -13.85 1.80 12.56
N GLU A 58 -14.01 2.51 13.68
CA GLU A 58 -14.92 2.10 14.75
C GLU A 58 -16.36 2.00 14.24
N ILE A 59 -16.82 3.02 13.50
CA ILE A 59 -18.16 3.03 12.92
C ILE A 59 -18.34 1.84 11.97
N TYR A 60 -17.37 1.60 11.07
CA TYR A 60 -17.44 0.46 10.14
C TYR A 60 -17.48 -0.88 10.89
N CYS A 61 -16.63 -1.08 11.90
CA CYS A 61 -16.60 -2.30 12.70
C CYS A 61 -17.93 -2.53 13.44
N SER A 62 -18.53 -1.47 13.99
CA SER A 62 -19.84 -1.56 14.65
C SER A 62 -20.96 -1.88 13.67
N LEU A 63 -20.97 -1.27 12.49
CA LEU A 63 -21.95 -1.58 11.44
C LEU A 63 -21.83 -3.02 10.90
N ARG A 64 -20.65 -3.63 10.99
CA ARG A 64 -20.44 -5.05 10.60
C ARG A 64 -20.77 -6.03 11.71
N HIS A 65 -20.78 -5.58 12.97
CA HIS A 65 -21.06 -6.40 14.14
C HIS A 65 -22.55 -6.44 14.49
N TYR A 66 -23.23 -5.29 14.45
CA TYR A 66 -24.64 -5.20 14.78
C TYR A 66 -25.55 -5.49 13.59
N HIS A 67 -26.61 -6.28 13.83
CA HIS A 67 -27.64 -6.59 12.82
C HIS A 67 -28.97 -5.89 13.09
N SER A 68 -29.16 -5.30 14.27
CA SER A 68 -30.40 -4.59 14.62
C SER A 68 -30.56 -3.33 13.76
N PRO A 69 -31.69 -3.16 13.05
CA PRO A 69 -31.92 -1.99 12.19
C PRO A 69 -31.82 -0.66 12.95
N HIS A 70 -32.30 -0.60 14.19
CA HIS A 70 -32.24 0.59 15.03
C HIS A 70 -30.78 1.00 15.32
N ILE A 71 -29.96 0.05 15.73
CA ILE A 71 -28.55 0.28 16.06
C ILE A 71 -27.77 0.68 14.79
N ILE A 72 -28.03 0.01 13.66
CA ILE A 72 -27.44 0.34 12.37
C ILE A 72 -27.77 1.80 11.99
N GLN A 73 -29.02 2.24 12.14
CA GLN A 73 -29.41 3.62 11.83
C GLN A 73 -28.71 4.63 12.73
N GLU A 74 -28.55 4.33 14.02
CA GLU A 74 -27.82 5.18 14.96
C GLU A 74 -26.34 5.35 14.54
N TRP A 75 -25.66 4.25 14.22
CA TRP A 75 -24.27 4.29 13.73
C TRP A 75 -24.13 4.97 12.37
N MET A 76 -25.10 4.79 11.46
CA MET A 76 -25.17 5.52 10.20
C MET A 76 -25.34 7.02 10.42
N GLY A 77 -26.09 7.42 11.45
CA GLY A 77 -26.28 8.81 11.88
C GLY A 77 -24.97 9.54 12.18
N LYS A 78 -23.97 8.83 12.72
CA LYS A 78 -22.64 9.35 13.08
C LYS A 78 -21.76 9.70 11.87
N LEU A 79 -22.13 9.26 10.66
CA LEU A 79 -21.41 9.58 9.41
C LEU A 79 -22.00 10.81 8.72
N SER A 80 -21.13 11.65 8.12
CA SER A 80 -21.54 12.69 7.17
C SER A 80 -22.27 12.08 5.95
N PRO A 81 -23.16 12.81 5.24
CA PRO A 81 -23.87 12.31 4.07
C PRO A 81 -22.97 11.63 3.04
N CYS A 82 -21.86 12.28 2.64
CA CYS A 82 -20.93 11.73 1.65
C CYS A 82 -20.27 10.41 2.10
N LYS A 83 -20.00 10.26 3.40
CA LYS A 83 -19.46 9.00 3.96
C LYS A 83 -20.52 7.89 3.95
N ARG A 84 -21.80 8.20 4.21
CA ARG A 84 -22.89 7.22 4.09
C ARG A 84 -23.01 6.69 2.67
N ASP A 85 -22.95 7.57 1.68
CA ASP A 85 -23.00 7.17 0.28
C ASP A 85 -21.78 6.35 -0.13
N THR A 86 -20.59 6.74 0.34
CA THR A 86 -19.37 5.96 0.14
C THR A 86 -19.47 4.56 0.76
N LEU A 87 -20.06 4.45 1.96
CA LEU A 87 -20.26 3.17 2.62
C LEU A 87 -21.26 2.28 1.86
N LYS A 88 -22.38 2.83 1.38
CA LYS A 88 -23.34 2.09 0.54
C LYS A 88 -22.68 1.60 -0.73
N LEU A 89 -21.88 2.44 -1.38
CA LEU A 89 -21.10 2.06 -2.55
C LEU A 89 -20.13 0.92 -2.23
N LEU A 90 -19.38 1.02 -1.13
CA LEU A 90 -18.49 -0.05 -0.66
C LEU A 90 -19.26 -1.36 -0.39
N GLN A 91 -20.43 -1.30 0.25
CA GLN A 91 -21.26 -2.45 0.54
C GLN A 91 -21.84 -3.11 -0.71
N SER A 92 -22.13 -2.34 -1.76
CA SER A 92 -22.59 -2.87 -3.05
C SER A 92 -21.49 -3.62 -3.83
N ASN A 93 -20.22 -3.34 -3.54
CA ASN A 93 -19.09 -4.09 -4.09
C ASN A 93 -18.78 -5.28 -3.17
N SER A 94 -19.39 -6.44 -3.45
CA SER A 94 -19.31 -7.62 -2.59
C SER A 94 -17.86 -8.06 -2.33
N GLN A 95 -17.02 -8.12 -3.36
CA GLN A 95 -15.64 -8.56 -3.26
C GLN A 95 -14.78 -7.61 -2.40
N LEU A 96 -14.93 -6.30 -2.60
CA LEU A 96 -14.19 -5.32 -1.80
C LEU A 96 -14.69 -5.28 -0.34
N SER A 97 -16.00 -5.39 -0.14
CA SER A 97 -16.62 -5.49 1.19
C SER A 97 -16.19 -6.75 1.94
N GLU A 98 -16.00 -7.86 1.24
CA GLU A 98 -15.45 -9.11 1.78
C GLU A 98 -13.98 -8.96 2.15
N ALA A 99 -13.17 -8.36 1.27
CA ALA A 99 -11.75 -8.11 1.54
C ALA A 99 -11.53 -7.24 2.80
N PHE A 100 -12.35 -6.18 2.99
CA PHE A 100 -12.36 -5.43 4.25
C PHE A 100 -12.90 -6.26 5.42
N GLY A 101 -13.93 -7.07 5.20
CA GLY A 101 -14.49 -7.98 6.20
C GLY A 101 -13.43 -8.94 6.77
N GLY A 102 -12.52 -9.43 5.93
CA GLY A 102 -11.38 -10.25 6.34
C GLY A 102 -10.47 -9.58 7.38
N LEU A 103 -10.45 -8.25 7.45
CA LEU A 103 -9.64 -7.49 8.42
C LEU A 103 -10.33 -7.28 9.77
N LEU A 104 -11.63 -7.57 9.91
CA LEU A 104 -12.38 -7.38 11.16
C LEU A 104 -11.83 -8.22 12.33
N LYS A 105 -11.12 -9.32 12.03
CA LYS A 105 -10.47 -10.16 13.02
C LYS A 105 -9.26 -9.51 13.72
N PHE A 106 -8.80 -8.35 13.23
CA PHE A 106 -7.69 -7.57 13.79
C PHE A 106 -8.15 -6.17 14.17
N PRO A 107 -8.64 -5.95 15.40
CA PRO A 107 -9.15 -4.65 15.83
C PRO A 107 -8.15 -3.51 15.61
N GLY A 108 -6.86 -3.77 15.88
CA GLY A 108 -5.77 -2.80 15.76
C GLY A 108 -5.58 -2.17 14.37
N LEU A 109 -6.07 -2.81 13.30
CA LEU A 109 -5.91 -2.30 11.93
C LEU A 109 -6.83 -1.11 11.62
N TRP A 110 -7.97 -1.02 12.29
CA TRP A 110 -9.08 -0.15 11.91
C TRP A 110 -8.88 1.32 12.24
N GLU A 111 -7.89 1.66 13.06
CA GLU A 111 -7.49 3.05 13.31
C GLU A 111 -7.11 3.79 12.00
N GLY A 112 -6.52 3.07 11.04
CA GLY A 112 -6.10 3.64 9.77
C GLY A 112 -7.21 3.81 8.74
N PHE A 113 -8.43 3.33 9.01
CA PHE A 113 -9.51 3.31 8.03
C PHE A 113 -10.08 4.71 7.79
N GLN A 114 -10.13 5.11 6.53
CA GLN A 114 -10.59 6.43 6.09
C GLN A 114 -11.66 6.27 5.02
N LEU A 115 -12.92 6.27 5.44
CA LEU A 115 -14.07 6.09 4.55
C LEU A 115 -14.12 7.19 3.49
N GLY A 116 -13.71 8.40 3.86
CA GLY A 116 -13.57 9.53 2.92
C GLY A 116 -12.55 9.34 1.79
N ASN A 117 -11.71 8.31 1.80
CA ASN A 117 -10.81 7.98 0.68
C ASN A 117 -11.31 6.81 -0.16
N ILE A 118 -12.26 6.01 0.32
CA ILE A 118 -12.71 4.78 -0.36
C ILE A 118 -13.37 5.10 -1.71
N HIS A 119 -14.23 6.11 -1.78
CA HIS A 119 -14.86 6.50 -3.05
C HIS A 119 -13.81 6.90 -4.11
N LYS A 120 -12.71 7.54 -3.70
CA LYS A 120 -11.62 7.92 -4.62
C LYS A 120 -10.89 6.69 -5.16
N HIS A 121 -10.68 5.69 -4.31
CA HIS A 121 -10.05 4.44 -4.71
C HIS A 121 -10.94 3.64 -5.66
N MET A 122 -12.23 3.52 -5.37
CA MET A 122 -13.20 2.82 -6.22
C MET A 122 -13.38 3.49 -7.58
N ALA A 123 -13.31 4.83 -7.64
CA ALA A 123 -13.40 5.58 -8.90
C ALA A 123 -12.26 5.28 -9.90
N LEU A 124 -11.18 4.62 -9.47
CA LEU A 124 -10.10 4.19 -10.37
C LEU A 124 -10.45 2.93 -11.17
N HIS A 125 -11.49 2.19 -10.75
CA HIS A 125 -11.85 0.87 -11.26
C HIS A 125 -10.64 -0.10 -11.28
N CYS A 126 -9.90 -0.15 -10.17
CA CYS A 126 -8.73 -1.00 -9.94
C CYS A 126 -9.02 -2.02 -8.84
N ASP A 127 -10.22 -2.61 -8.85
CA ASP A 127 -10.73 -3.43 -7.75
C ASP A 127 -9.84 -4.63 -7.46
N LYS A 128 -9.24 -5.23 -8.50
CA LYS A 128 -8.25 -6.32 -8.35
C LYS A 128 -7.08 -5.87 -7.49
N GLU A 129 -6.46 -4.74 -7.79
CA GLU A 129 -5.32 -4.21 -7.04
C GLU A 129 -5.70 -3.81 -5.61
N LEU A 130 -6.90 -3.25 -5.42
CA LEU A 130 -7.42 -2.91 -4.09
C LEU A 130 -7.59 -4.17 -3.23
N ILE A 131 -8.26 -5.20 -3.77
CA ILE A 131 -8.50 -6.48 -3.10
C ILE A 131 -7.16 -7.16 -2.79
N THR A 132 -6.25 -7.24 -3.77
CA THR A 132 -4.93 -7.84 -3.56
C THR A 132 -4.16 -7.18 -2.42
N TYR A 133 -4.20 -5.86 -2.28
CA TYR A 133 -3.55 -5.18 -1.15
C TYR A 133 -4.23 -5.54 0.18
N LEU A 134 -5.56 -5.51 0.24
CA LEU A 134 -6.30 -5.84 1.47
C LEU A 134 -6.07 -7.29 1.91
N THR A 135 -6.06 -8.23 0.97
CA THR A 135 -5.69 -9.62 1.21
C THR A 135 -4.24 -9.73 1.70
N PHE A 136 -3.31 -8.96 1.13
CA PHE A 136 -1.92 -8.92 1.62
C PHE A 136 -1.84 -8.41 3.08
N ILE A 137 -2.64 -7.40 3.45
CA ILE A 137 -2.74 -6.97 4.86
C ILE A 137 -3.20 -8.15 5.72
N GLN A 138 -4.32 -8.79 5.36
CA GLN A 138 -4.87 -9.90 6.13
C GLN A 138 -3.83 -11.01 6.35
N GLN A 139 -3.24 -11.50 5.26
CA GLN A 139 -2.27 -12.61 5.29
C GLN A 139 -1.01 -12.24 6.09
N SER A 140 -0.56 -10.99 6.02
CA SER A 140 0.60 -10.53 6.78
C SER A 140 0.36 -10.60 8.28
N TRP A 141 -0.80 -10.13 8.75
CA TRP A 141 -1.13 -10.15 10.18
C TRP A 141 -1.45 -11.56 10.67
N GLU A 142 -2.11 -12.38 9.84
CA GLU A 142 -2.29 -13.81 10.12
C GLU A 142 -0.95 -14.53 10.28
N HIS A 143 0.01 -14.26 9.40
CA HIS A 143 1.36 -14.83 9.50
C HIS A 143 2.11 -14.35 10.75
N ILE A 144 2.06 -13.05 11.06
CA ILE A 144 2.72 -12.48 12.25
C ILE A 144 2.24 -13.19 13.52
N VAL A 145 0.94 -13.42 13.65
CA VAL A 145 0.35 -14.09 14.82
C VAL A 145 0.28 -15.62 14.69
N ASP A 146 0.93 -16.19 13.68
CA ASP A 146 0.96 -17.64 13.41
C ASP A 146 -0.44 -18.29 13.36
N HIS A 147 -1.38 -17.61 12.71
CA HIS A 147 -2.79 -17.98 12.56
C HIS A 147 -3.51 -18.26 13.89
N ASN A 148 -2.96 -17.82 15.02
CA ASN A 148 -3.57 -18.00 16.33
C ASN A 148 -4.74 -17.01 16.52
N VAL A 149 -5.96 -17.56 16.55
CA VAL A 149 -7.22 -16.79 16.64
C VAL A 149 -7.28 -15.92 17.91
N ASP A 150 -6.77 -16.41 19.04
CA ASP A 150 -6.76 -15.64 20.29
C ASP A 150 -5.83 -14.42 20.18
N LEU A 151 -4.70 -14.56 19.49
CA LEU A 151 -3.76 -13.46 19.26
C LEU A 151 -4.30 -12.42 18.26
N MET A 152 -5.15 -12.82 17.30
CA MET A 152 -5.72 -11.89 16.32
C MET A 152 -6.49 -10.75 17.00
N GLN A 153 -7.27 -11.07 18.03
CA GLN A 153 -8.05 -10.10 18.80
C GLN A 153 -7.21 -9.23 19.75
N LEU A 154 -5.99 -9.69 20.08
CA LEU A 154 -5.05 -8.98 20.95
C LEU A 154 -4.19 -7.94 20.20
N VAL A 155 -4.23 -7.94 18.87
CA VAL A 155 -3.59 -6.92 18.04
C VAL A 155 -4.32 -5.59 18.23
N ASP A 156 -3.72 -4.68 18.99
CA ASP A 156 -4.27 -3.36 19.30
C ASP A 156 -3.68 -2.24 18.44
N PHE A 157 -4.25 -1.03 18.55
CA PHE A 157 -3.77 0.14 17.81
C PHE A 157 -2.30 0.46 18.09
N SER A 158 -1.85 0.27 19.34
CA SER A 158 -0.44 0.51 19.71
C SER A 158 0.50 -0.43 18.96
N THR A 159 0.17 -1.72 18.95
CA THR A 159 0.93 -2.75 18.25
C THR A 159 1.03 -2.44 16.76
N VAL A 160 -0.11 -2.14 16.10
CA VAL A 160 -0.10 -1.78 14.66
C VAL A 160 0.70 -0.51 14.40
N ARG A 161 0.58 0.51 15.24
CA ARG A 161 1.34 1.77 15.10
C ARG A 161 2.85 1.56 15.12
N HIS A 162 3.33 0.69 16.01
CA HIS A 162 4.75 0.42 16.17
C HIS A 162 5.31 -0.55 15.13
N LEU A 163 4.48 -1.42 14.55
CA LEU A 163 4.91 -2.39 13.54
C LEU A 163 4.80 -1.88 12.11
N GLN A 164 3.74 -1.13 11.78
CA GLN A 164 3.49 -0.73 10.40
C GLN A 164 4.68 0.04 9.79
N LEU A 165 4.93 -0.19 8.50
CA LEU A 165 6.01 0.41 7.71
C LEU A 165 7.44 -0.03 8.00
N LEU A 166 7.64 -0.85 9.01
CA LEU A 166 8.94 -1.46 9.26
C LEU A 166 9.14 -2.64 8.31
N ALA A 167 10.36 -2.81 7.82
CA ALA A 167 10.80 -3.86 6.92
C ALA A 167 11.96 -4.64 7.58
N PRO A 168 11.66 -5.57 8.50
CA PRO A 168 12.64 -6.06 9.49
C PRO A 168 13.78 -6.90 8.90
N THR A 169 13.55 -7.47 7.71
CA THR A 169 14.55 -8.24 6.95
C THR A 169 15.34 -7.36 5.97
N LEU A 170 14.81 -6.19 5.60
CA LEU A 170 15.43 -5.30 4.60
C LEU A 170 16.15 -4.10 5.22
N SER A 171 15.93 -3.81 6.51
CA SER A 171 16.51 -2.68 7.23
C SER A 171 17.05 -3.14 8.59
N CYS A 172 18.37 -3.06 8.77
CA CYS A 172 19.01 -3.36 10.07
C CYS A 172 18.49 -2.42 11.17
N ALA A 173 18.27 -1.14 10.85
CA ALA A 173 17.71 -0.17 11.78
C ALA A 173 16.30 -0.57 12.24
N ASP A 174 15.44 -1.02 11.32
CA ASP A 174 14.09 -1.47 11.66
C ASP A 174 14.14 -2.75 12.52
N HIS A 175 15.07 -3.65 12.21
CA HIS A 175 15.29 -4.88 12.97
C HIS A 175 15.69 -4.59 14.42
N GLU A 176 16.65 -3.68 14.62
CA GLU A 176 17.12 -3.25 15.94
C GLU A 176 16.04 -2.49 16.71
N GLU A 177 15.31 -1.59 16.05
CA GLU A 177 14.18 -0.87 16.64
C GLU A 177 13.12 -1.86 17.14
N LEU A 178 12.77 -2.87 16.35
CA LEU A 178 11.80 -3.89 16.74
C LEU A 178 12.28 -4.72 17.93
N ARG A 179 13.54 -5.17 17.93
CA ARG A 179 14.13 -5.86 19.09
C ARG A 179 14.06 -5.00 20.35
N ALA A 180 14.34 -3.70 20.25
CA ALA A 180 14.22 -2.80 21.38
C ALA A 180 12.77 -2.68 21.88
N LYS A 181 11.79 -2.59 20.97
CA LYS A 181 10.37 -2.51 21.31
C LYS A 181 9.80 -3.80 21.92
N PHE A 182 10.25 -4.97 21.48
CA PHE A 182 9.92 -6.25 22.11
C PHE A 182 10.53 -6.35 23.52
N ARG A 183 11.80 -5.98 23.69
CA ARG A 183 12.46 -5.96 25.00
C ARG A 183 11.78 -5.02 26.01
N SER A 184 11.27 -3.88 25.55
CA SER A 184 10.55 -2.92 26.40
C SER A 184 9.08 -3.27 26.64
N GLY A 185 8.53 -4.30 25.98
CA GLY A 185 7.12 -4.69 26.10
C GLY A 185 6.13 -3.68 25.50
N THR A 186 6.59 -2.82 24.58
CA THR A 186 5.77 -1.76 23.96
C THR A 186 4.87 -2.27 22.83
N ILE A 187 5.18 -3.42 22.26
CA ILE A 187 4.40 -4.12 21.23
C ILE A 187 3.85 -5.41 21.83
N PHE A 188 2.62 -5.78 21.47
CA PHE A 188 1.94 -6.96 22.02
C PHE A 188 1.82 -6.91 23.55
N SER A 189 1.67 -5.71 24.12
CA SER A 189 1.53 -5.50 25.57
C SER A 189 0.35 -6.24 26.19
N ASN A 190 -0.62 -6.65 25.37
CA ASN A 190 -1.80 -7.39 25.80
C ASN A 190 -1.60 -8.92 25.81
N VAL A 191 -0.51 -9.44 25.24
CA VAL A 191 -0.20 -10.87 25.14
C VAL A 191 0.56 -11.32 26.38
N GLU A 192 0.05 -12.39 27.00
CA GLU A 192 0.65 -12.99 28.19
C GLU A 192 1.43 -14.25 27.80
N GLY A 193 2.63 -14.42 28.38
CA GLY A 193 3.47 -15.61 28.16
C GLY A 193 4.73 -15.34 27.33
N ARG A 194 5.89 -15.55 27.96
CA ARG A 194 7.21 -15.32 27.34
C ARG A 194 7.43 -16.14 26.07
N ALA A 195 6.94 -17.37 26.02
CA ALA A 195 7.08 -18.23 24.84
C ALA A 195 6.28 -17.73 23.63
N LEU A 196 5.08 -17.18 23.86
CA LEU A 196 4.27 -16.58 22.79
C LEU A 196 4.90 -15.29 22.28
N LEU A 197 5.36 -14.43 23.18
CA LEU A 197 6.09 -13.20 22.81
C LEU A 197 7.36 -13.50 22.01
N ALA A 198 8.14 -14.52 22.39
CA ALA A 198 9.33 -14.93 21.64
C ALA A 198 8.99 -15.44 20.22
N ARG A 199 7.85 -16.12 20.05
CA ARG A 199 7.36 -16.53 18.71
C ARG A 199 6.94 -15.33 17.88
N LEU A 200 6.18 -14.40 18.46
CA LEU A 200 5.78 -13.16 17.78
C LEU A 200 6.99 -12.33 17.37
N GLU A 201 7.98 -12.19 18.26
CA GLU A 201 9.25 -11.53 17.96
C GLU A 201 9.95 -12.19 16.78
N LYS A 202 10.09 -13.52 16.80
CA LYS A 202 10.68 -14.26 15.68
C LYS A 202 9.93 -14.01 14.37
N ASN A 203 8.60 -14.11 14.37
CA ASN A 203 7.79 -13.94 13.16
C ASN A 203 7.92 -12.52 12.59
N VAL A 204 7.85 -11.50 13.44
CA VAL A 204 8.02 -10.10 13.04
C VAL A 204 9.42 -9.86 12.49
N LEU A 205 10.47 -10.30 13.19
CA LEU A 205 11.86 -10.06 12.76
C LEU A 205 12.24 -10.79 11.47
N HIS A 206 11.54 -11.87 11.11
CA HIS A 206 11.71 -12.61 9.85
C HIS A 206 10.69 -12.24 8.79
N PHE A 207 9.93 -11.14 8.97
CA PHE A 207 8.95 -10.71 8.00
C PHE A 207 9.64 -10.13 6.74
N HIS A 208 9.37 -10.71 5.57
CA HIS A 208 10.10 -10.48 4.31
C HIS A 208 9.59 -9.28 3.48
N ALA A 209 8.78 -8.42 4.06
CA ALA A 209 8.21 -7.27 3.40
C ALA A 209 8.06 -6.10 4.38
N MET A 210 7.54 -4.98 3.90
CA MET A 210 7.07 -3.91 4.79
C MET A 210 5.79 -4.37 5.48
N ILE A 211 5.73 -4.27 6.81
CA ILE A 211 4.53 -4.66 7.58
C ILE A 211 3.36 -3.72 7.19
N PRO A 212 2.28 -4.26 6.59
CA PRO A 212 1.23 -3.43 6.02
C PRO A 212 0.14 -3.08 7.05
N SER A 213 -0.63 -2.04 6.75
CA SER A 213 -1.80 -1.61 7.52
C SER A 213 -2.85 -0.97 6.60
N ILE A 214 -4.08 -0.77 7.08
CA ILE A 214 -5.11 -0.02 6.33
C ILE A 214 -4.64 1.40 6.01
N ARG A 215 -3.88 2.03 6.92
CA ARG A 215 -3.28 3.35 6.66
C ARG A 215 -2.27 3.30 5.50
N SER A 216 -1.40 2.28 5.48
CA SER A 216 -0.45 2.09 4.38
C SER A 216 -1.18 1.87 3.04
N PHE A 217 -2.28 1.10 3.05
CA PHE A 217 -3.12 0.90 1.88
C PHE A 217 -3.62 2.24 1.33
N HIS A 218 -4.20 3.11 2.16
CA HIS A 218 -4.68 4.40 1.69
C HIS A 218 -3.57 5.26 1.09
N GLU A 219 -2.41 5.33 1.74
CA GLU A 219 -1.28 6.14 1.26
C GLU A 219 -0.71 5.60 -0.05
N ASN A 220 -0.51 4.29 -0.14
CA ASN A 220 0.04 3.64 -1.34
C ASN A 220 -0.92 3.69 -2.52
N MET A 221 -2.23 3.57 -2.27
CA MET A 221 -3.24 3.75 -3.32
C MET A 221 -3.32 5.19 -3.84
N LYS A 222 -2.96 6.20 -3.04
CA LYS A 222 -2.81 7.57 -3.56
C LYS A 222 -1.69 7.66 -4.60
N LEU A 223 -0.55 7.03 -4.35
CA LEU A 223 0.55 6.98 -5.33
C LEU A 223 0.16 6.19 -6.58
N PHE A 224 -0.43 5.01 -6.39
CA PHE A 224 -0.93 4.19 -7.50
C PHE A 224 -2.00 4.91 -8.33
N SER A 225 -2.84 5.74 -7.70
CA SER A 225 -3.81 6.56 -8.44
C SER A 225 -3.16 7.51 -9.44
N VAL A 226 -1.95 8.01 -9.15
CA VAL A 226 -1.20 8.88 -10.07
C VAL A 226 -0.82 8.10 -11.32
N THR A 227 -0.29 6.87 -11.17
CA THR A 227 0.10 6.02 -12.31
C THR A 227 -1.09 5.60 -13.13
N VAL A 228 -2.21 5.22 -12.50
CA VAL A 228 -3.46 4.86 -13.19
C VAL A 228 -3.98 6.03 -14.02
N LYS A 229 -4.05 7.23 -13.46
CA LYS A 229 -4.51 8.44 -14.17
C LYS A 229 -3.62 8.76 -15.38
N ILE A 230 -2.30 8.62 -15.23
CA ILE A 230 -1.34 8.84 -16.32
C ILE A 230 -1.59 7.84 -17.44
N ILE A 231 -1.60 6.54 -17.15
CA ILE A 231 -1.78 5.49 -18.15
C ILE A 231 -3.12 5.62 -18.85
N ARG A 232 -4.19 5.81 -18.09
CA ARG A 232 -5.54 6.01 -18.64
C ARG A 232 -5.59 7.19 -19.59
N ARG A 233 -5.04 8.34 -19.19
CA ARG A 233 -5.06 9.57 -20.00
C ARG A 233 -4.20 9.49 -21.25
N LEU A 234 -3.03 8.86 -21.17
CA LEU A 234 -2.01 8.94 -22.22
C LEU A 234 -2.00 7.76 -23.18
N LEU A 235 -2.58 6.62 -22.81
CA LEU A 235 -2.47 5.36 -23.58
C LEU A 235 -3.82 4.76 -23.97
N LEU A 236 -4.88 4.98 -23.18
CA LEU A 236 -6.19 4.37 -23.44
C LEU A 236 -7.13 5.33 -24.19
N PRO A 237 -7.86 4.85 -25.22
CA PRO A 237 -8.82 5.67 -25.95
C PRO A 237 -10.11 5.86 -25.15
N GLY A 238 -10.59 7.11 -25.05
CA GLY A 238 -11.97 7.43 -24.65
C GLY A 238 -12.35 7.20 -23.17
N SER A 239 -13.65 7.04 -22.93
CA SER A 239 -14.25 6.93 -21.59
C SER A 239 -14.07 5.55 -20.95
N TYR A 240 -13.79 5.54 -19.65
CA TYR A 240 -13.43 4.36 -18.87
C TYR A 240 -14.65 3.55 -18.42
N ARG A 241 -15.10 2.59 -19.24
CA ARG A 241 -16.21 1.69 -18.86
C ARG A 241 -15.78 0.36 -18.25
N LYS A 242 -14.55 -0.09 -18.54
CA LYS A 242 -13.99 -1.35 -18.03
C LYS A 242 -13.04 -1.08 -16.86
N SER A 243 -12.72 -2.14 -16.11
CA SER A 243 -11.65 -2.05 -15.11
C SER A 243 -10.33 -1.63 -15.75
N PHE A 244 -9.42 -1.10 -14.94
CA PHE A 244 -8.13 -0.61 -15.40
C PHE A 244 -7.30 -1.72 -16.07
N SER A 245 -7.22 -2.88 -15.42
CA SER A 245 -6.53 -4.05 -15.95
C SER A 245 -7.15 -4.56 -17.25
N GLU A 246 -8.48 -4.68 -17.33
CA GLU A 246 -9.18 -5.15 -18.55
C GLU A 246 -8.99 -4.19 -19.72
N SER A 247 -8.97 -2.88 -19.45
CA SER A 247 -8.75 -1.86 -20.47
C SER A 247 -7.37 -2.02 -21.11
N LEU A 248 -6.32 -2.18 -20.28
CA LEU A 248 -4.96 -2.45 -20.76
C LEU A 248 -4.84 -3.83 -21.42
N ARG A 249 -5.49 -4.85 -20.85
CA ARG A 249 -5.52 -6.21 -21.38
C ARG A 249 -6.07 -6.25 -22.81
N SER A 250 -7.10 -5.45 -23.09
CA SER A 250 -7.77 -5.38 -24.39
C SER A 250 -6.93 -4.76 -25.50
N ILE A 251 -5.89 -4.01 -25.14
CA ILE A 251 -4.96 -3.41 -26.09
C ILE A 251 -3.58 -4.08 -26.06
N TRP A 252 -3.41 -5.16 -25.30
CA TRP A 252 -2.12 -5.85 -25.18
C TRP A 252 -2.06 -7.08 -26.06
N THR A 253 -0.97 -7.21 -26.80
CA THR A 253 -0.55 -8.43 -27.49
C THR A 253 0.87 -8.77 -27.03
N SER A 254 1.17 -10.06 -26.84
CA SER A 254 2.52 -10.45 -26.40
C SER A 254 3.56 -9.97 -27.41
N PRO A 255 4.59 -9.20 -26.99
CA PRO A 255 5.60 -8.70 -27.90
C PRO A 255 6.50 -9.83 -28.42
N ASP A 256 6.90 -9.74 -29.68
CA ASP A 256 7.87 -10.64 -30.33
C ASP A 256 9.01 -9.80 -30.97
N PRO A 257 10.25 -9.88 -30.45
CA PRO A 257 10.67 -10.67 -29.31
C PRO A 257 10.12 -10.12 -27.97
N PRO A 258 9.96 -10.97 -26.93
CA PRO A 258 9.56 -10.50 -25.61
C PRO A 258 10.67 -9.66 -24.98
N VAL A 259 10.33 -8.50 -24.38
CA VAL A 259 11.32 -7.55 -23.85
C VAL A 259 11.08 -7.15 -22.39
N ILE A 260 12.18 -6.91 -21.67
CA ILE A 260 12.21 -6.37 -20.31
C ILE A 260 13.05 -5.09 -20.29
N GLU A 261 12.52 -4.03 -19.68
CA GLU A 261 13.25 -2.80 -19.41
C GLU A 261 14.12 -2.96 -18.14
N VAL A 262 15.43 -2.84 -18.31
CA VAL A 262 16.43 -3.06 -17.24
C VAL A 262 17.02 -1.77 -16.69
N ASP A 263 17.02 -0.71 -17.50
CA ASP A 263 17.34 0.67 -17.15
C ASP A 263 16.50 1.60 -18.06
N GLU A 264 16.47 2.90 -17.80
CA GLU A 264 15.59 3.84 -18.49
C GLU A 264 15.87 3.86 -20.00
N GLY A 265 14.92 3.35 -20.78
CA GLY A 265 15.05 3.24 -22.23
C GLY A 265 15.96 2.11 -22.71
N ILE A 266 16.45 1.25 -21.82
CA ILE A 266 17.30 0.10 -22.14
C ILE A 266 16.45 -1.17 -22.00
N PHE A 267 16.21 -1.84 -23.14
CA PHE A 267 15.43 -3.07 -23.21
C PHE A 267 16.33 -4.25 -23.58
N GLN A 268 16.08 -5.38 -22.94
CA GLN A 268 16.72 -6.65 -23.24
C GLN A 268 15.67 -7.71 -23.57
N VAL A 269 16.02 -8.66 -24.42
CA VAL A 269 15.13 -9.76 -24.81
C VAL A 269 15.03 -10.77 -23.66
N ALA A 270 13.80 -11.11 -23.26
CA ALA A 270 13.54 -12.12 -22.25
C ALA A 270 13.75 -13.53 -22.82
N LYS A 271 14.12 -14.50 -21.95
CA LYS A 271 14.34 -15.89 -22.34
C LYS A 271 13.07 -16.64 -22.74
N SER A 272 11.92 -16.15 -22.30
CA SER A 272 10.62 -16.76 -22.55
C SER A 272 9.58 -15.68 -22.83
N ALA A 273 8.45 -16.09 -23.41
CA ALA A 273 7.28 -15.24 -23.51
C ALA A 273 6.92 -14.64 -22.14
N LEU A 274 6.53 -13.36 -22.13
CA LEU A 274 6.12 -12.65 -20.92
C LEU A 274 4.60 -12.62 -20.83
N SER A 275 4.09 -12.76 -19.60
CA SER A 275 2.67 -12.60 -19.32
C SER A 275 2.27 -11.11 -19.40
N PHE A 276 0.96 -10.87 -19.47
CA PHE A 276 0.44 -9.52 -19.41
C PHE A 276 0.75 -8.83 -18.08
N GLU A 277 0.75 -9.56 -16.97
CA GLU A 277 1.06 -9.03 -15.64
C GLU A 277 2.48 -8.45 -15.61
N VAL A 278 3.44 -9.11 -16.27
CA VAL A 278 4.81 -8.59 -16.40
C VAL A 278 4.79 -7.27 -17.19
N ALA A 279 4.20 -7.24 -18.38
CA ALA A 279 4.12 -6.03 -19.19
C ALA A 279 3.36 -4.89 -18.48
N TYR A 280 2.27 -5.21 -17.78
CA TYR A 280 1.46 -4.30 -16.98
C TYR A 280 2.30 -3.63 -15.91
N TRP A 281 3.07 -4.38 -15.14
CA TRP A 281 3.90 -3.80 -14.08
C TRP A 281 5.12 -3.06 -14.61
N GLN A 282 5.73 -3.46 -15.73
CA GLN A 282 6.73 -2.64 -16.41
C GLN A 282 6.16 -1.26 -16.78
N LEU A 283 4.94 -1.23 -17.29
CA LEU A 283 4.25 0.00 -17.65
C LEU A 283 3.92 0.88 -16.43
N VAL A 284 3.39 0.28 -15.35
CA VAL A 284 3.10 0.98 -14.08
C VAL A 284 4.38 1.56 -13.48
N LEU A 285 5.47 0.80 -13.45
CA LEU A 285 6.76 1.27 -12.95
C LEU A 285 7.32 2.39 -13.80
N ALA A 286 7.22 2.31 -15.13
CA ALA A 286 7.62 3.38 -16.01
C ALA A 286 6.82 4.67 -15.79
N ALA A 287 5.50 4.55 -15.59
CA ALA A 287 4.66 5.68 -15.22
C ALA A 287 5.08 6.26 -13.86
N LEU A 288 5.44 5.41 -12.90
CA LEU A 288 5.92 5.82 -11.58
C LEU A 288 7.27 6.55 -11.66
N ARG A 289 8.23 6.06 -12.46
CA ARG A 289 9.52 6.74 -12.65
C ARG A 289 9.33 8.13 -13.27
N ASN A 290 8.34 8.29 -14.14
CA ASN A 290 8.18 9.51 -14.92
C ASN A 290 6.94 10.32 -14.51
N PHE A 291 6.32 10.08 -13.36
CA PHE A 291 5.01 10.66 -13.07
C PHE A 291 5.00 12.19 -13.04
N ALA A 292 6.10 12.83 -12.63
CA ALA A 292 6.20 14.29 -12.63
C ALA A 292 6.32 14.88 -14.05
N ARG A 293 6.77 14.09 -15.04
CA ARG A 293 6.95 14.48 -16.44
C ARG A 293 5.81 14.00 -17.36
N LEU A 294 4.93 13.15 -16.84
CA LEU A 294 3.77 12.58 -17.55
C LEU A 294 2.43 13.02 -16.96
N GLY A 295 2.46 13.60 -15.75
CA GLY A 295 1.32 13.94 -14.93
C GLY A 295 1.26 15.43 -14.59
N ASN A 296 0.16 15.85 -13.98
CA ASN A 296 0.02 17.21 -13.44
C ASN A 296 0.35 17.25 -11.93
N GLU A 297 0.91 16.16 -11.39
CA GLU A 297 1.25 16.01 -9.99
C GLU A 297 2.76 15.76 -9.86
N GLY A 298 3.44 16.59 -9.07
CA GLY A 298 4.85 16.39 -8.70
C GLY A 298 5.01 15.61 -7.40
N PRO A 299 6.23 15.13 -7.08
CA PRO A 299 6.53 14.60 -5.74
C PRO A 299 6.25 15.64 -4.66
N ARG A 300 6.24 15.21 -3.41
CA ARG A 300 6.21 16.15 -2.29
C ARG A 300 7.52 16.94 -2.24
N VAL A 301 7.40 18.22 -1.94
CA VAL A 301 8.56 19.10 -1.76
C VAL A 301 9.40 18.60 -0.59
N ASP A 302 10.72 18.62 -0.76
CA ASP A 302 11.69 18.37 0.30
C ASP A 302 12.54 19.63 0.49
N ARG A 303 12.36 20.33 1.61
CA ARG A 303 12.95 21.66 1.84
C ARG A 303 12.65 22.59 0.65
N ASP A 304 13.66 22.94 -0.13
CA ASP A 304 13.56 23.84 -1.30
C ASP A 304 13.56 23.11 -2.65
N ASP A 305 13.58 21.78 -2.63
CA ASP A 305 13.65 20.95 -3.83
C ASP A 305 12.25 20.62 -4.38
N ARG A 306 11.72 21.56 -5.16
CA ARG A 306 10.40 21.47 -5.79
C ARG A 306 10.52 20.91 -7.21
N ILE A 307 9.78 19.83 -7.47
CA ILE A 307 9.60 19.27 -8.82
C ILE A 307 8.11 19.37 -9.14
N ASP A 308 7.75 20.22 -10.10
CA ASP A 308 6.37 20.40 -10.53
C ASP A 308 5.95 19.34 -11.56
N GLY A 309 4.69 18.92 -11.46
CA GLY A 309 4.07 18.03 -12.43
C GLY A 309 3.75 18.77 -13.71
N HIS A 310 4.26 18.30 -14.84
CA HIS A 310 3.88 18.77 -16.17
C HIS A 310 3.96 17.61 -17.18
N ILE A 311 3.28 17.75 -18.31
CA ILE A 311 3.41 16.81 -19.42
C ILE A 311 4.55 17.30 -20.32
N GLU A 312 5.70 16.64 -20.23
CA GLU A 312 6.84 16.92 -21.10
C GLU A 312 6.70 16.13 -22.42
N PRO A 313 6.69 16.79 -23.59
CA PRO A 313 6.46 16.12 -24.88
C PRO A 313 7.43 14.96 -25.15
N THR A 314 8.72 15.14 -24.84
CA THR A 314 9.73 14.08 -25.00
C THR A 314 9.44 12.89 -24.09
N ALA A 315 9.14 13.13 -22.81
CA ALA A 315 8.80 12.03 -21.89
C ALA A 315 7.54 11.29 -22.32
N LEU A 316 6.54 11.99 -22.84
CA LEU A 316 5.32 11.40 -23.40
C LEU A 316 5.63 10.49 -24.59
N ALA A 317 6.38 10.97 -25.59
CA ALA A 317 6.76 10.19 -26.77
C ALA A 317 7.52 8.91 -26.36
N TYR A 318 8.50 9.02 -25.45
CA TYR A 318 9.21 7.86 -24.91
C TYR A 318 8.29 6.89 -24.17
N PHE A 319 7.34 7.40 -23.37
CA PHE A 319 6.40 6.56 -22.64
C PHE A 319 5.47 5.78 -23.59
N GLN A 320 5.05 6.39 -24.69
CA GLN A 320 4.24 5.72 -25.72
C GLN A 320 5.05 4.71 -26.53
N ARG A 321 6.30 5.02 -26.91
CA ARG A 321 7.21 4.02 -27.53
C ARG A 321 7.47 2.83 -26.62
N ARG A 322 7.70 3.08 -25.33
CA ARG A 322 7.81 2.03 -24.31
C ARG A 322 6.56 1.16 -24.26
N ALA A 323 5.37 1.77 -24.23
CA ALA A 323 4.11 1.01 -24.23
C ALA A 323 4.01 0.10 -25.46
N LEU A 324 4.41 0.60 -26.64
CA LEU A 324 4.44 -0.18 -27.88
C LEU A 324 5.40 -1.37 -27.80
N LEU A 325 6.64 -1.16 -27.32
CA LEU A 325 7.64 -2.21 -27.11
C LEU A 325 7.15 -3.30 -26.14
N LEU A 326 6.40 -2.92 -25.11
CA LEU A 326 5.80 -3.84 -24.14
C LEU A 326 4.54 -4.56 -24.66
N GLY A 327 4.13 -4.30 -25.91
CA GLY A 327 3.01 -4.96 -26.57
C GLY A 327 1.66 -4.25 -26.46
N PHE A 328 1.60 -3.04 -25.89
CA PHE A 328 0.37 -2.26 -25.81
C PHE A 328 0.14 -1.44 -27.09
N GLN A 329 -1.05 -1.56 -27.68
CA GLN A 329 -1.36 -1.01 -28.99
C GLN A 329 -2.69 -0.26 -28.99
N SER A 330 -2.64 1.05 -29.23
CA SER A 330 -3.80 1.89 -29.51
C SER A 330 -3.40 2.96 -30.52
N ASP A 331 -4.37 3.63 -31.15
CA ASP A 331 -4.08 4.71 -32.09
C ASP A 331 -3.29 5.85 -31.43
N VAL A 332 -3.59 6.14 -30.16
CA VAL A 332 -2.87 7.14 -29.35
C VAL A 332 -1.41 6.72 -29.15
N ILE A 333 -1.17 5.45 -28.82
CA ILE A 333 0.19 4.91 -28.66
C ILE A 333 0.96 4.98 -29.97
N ARG A 334 0.36 4.50 -31.07
CA ARG A 334 1.00 4.45 -32.39
C ARG A 334 1.32 5.84 -32.94
N HIS A 335 0.39 6.79 -32.78
CA HIS A 335 0.60 8.17 -33.22
C HIS A 335 1.73 8.84 -32.43
N GLY A 336 1.71 8.68 -31.11
CA GLY A 336 2.74 9.22 -30.23
C GLY A 336 4.13 8.62 -30.46
N ALA A 337 4.19 7.31 -30.70
CA ALA A 337 5.46 6.60 -30.94
C ALA A 337 6.18 7.09 -32.21
N ARG A 338 5.42 7.46 -33.25
CA ARG A 338 5.91 8.00 -34.53
C ARG A 338 6.41 9.43 -34.47
N SER A 339 6.20 10.15 -33.37
CA SER A 339 6.67 11.53 -33.26
C SER A 339 8.20 11.56 -33.23
N ASP A 340 8.83 12.42 -34.04
CA ASP A 340 10.29 12.66 -34.02
C ASP A 340 10.76 13.44 -32.78
N THR A 341 9.83 13.81 -31.89
CA THR A 341 10.16 14.49 -30.64
C THR A 341 11.03 13.61 -29.74
N GLY A 342 12.33 13.95 -29.64
CA GLY A 342 13.21 13.41 -28.59
C GLY A 342 14.14 12.26 -28.99
N ILE A 343 14.87 12.36 -30.10
CA ILE A 343 16.05 11.49 -30.36
C ILE A 343 17.17 11.73 -29.31
N LYS A 344 17.12 12.85 -28.58
CA LYS A 344 17.97 13.06 -27.39
C LYS A 344 17.38 12.31 -26.21
N GLY A 345 18.10 11.29 -25.73
CA GLY A 345 17.69 10.40 -24.64
C GLY A 345 17.16 11.13 -23.41
N LEU A 346 16.21 10.50 -22.72
CA LEU A 346 15.79 10.91 -21.38
C LEU A 346 17.04 11.04 -20.51
N ARG A 347 17.31 12.24 -19.97
CA ARG A 347 18.43 12.41 -19.05
C ARG A 347 18.23 11.48 -17.86
N ARG A 348 19.20 10.60 -17.63
CA ARG A 348 19.29 9.82 -16.40
C ARG A 348 19.28 10.81 -15.23
N ASN A 349 18.37 10.64 -14.28
CA ASN A 349 18.38 11.49 -13.11
C ASN A 349 19.42 10.96 -12.13
N ASP A 350 20.48 11.73 -11.93
CA ASP A 350 21.55 11.34 -11.02
C ASP A 350 21.24 11.69 -9.56
N GLY A 351 20.12 11.18 -9.05
CA GLY A 351 19.65 11.42 -7.69
C GLY A 351 20.74 11.29 -6.60
N PRO A 352 20.50 11.86 -5.41
CA PRO A 352 21.46 11.79 -4.31
C PRO A 352 21.86 10.33 -4.00
N ALA A 353 23.10 10.10 -3.56
CA ALA A 353 23.63 8.78 -3.21
C ALA A 353 22.77 8.09 -2.12
N ASP A 354 22.77 6.74 -2.09
CA ASP A 354 21.92 5.92 -1.22
C ASP A 354 22.05 6.25 0.28
N GLU A 355 23.26 6.65 0.73
CA GLU A 355 23.56 7.02 2.12
C GLU A 355 22.75 8.23 2.62
N GLN A 356 22.32 9.10 1.71
CA GLN A 356 21.57 10.32 2.02
C GLN A 356 20.06 10.07 2.27
N ILE A 357 19.60 8.85 2.00
CA ILE A 357 18.18 8.43 1.98
C ILE A 357 17.83 7.60 3.24
N ALA A 358 18.83 7.07 3.96
CA ALA A 358 18.67 6.24 5.15
C ALA A 358 17.91 6.92 6.31
N GLN A 359 17.79 8.25 6.31
CA GLN A 359 17.11 9.03 7.36
C GLN A 359 15.65 9.39 7.04
N LEU A 360 15.05 8.83 5.99
CA LEU A 360 13.72 9.25 5.58
C LEU A 360 12.61 8.71 6.50
N SER A 361 11.87 9.64 7.09
CA SER A 361 10.79 9.36 8.03
C SER A 361 9.53 8.78 7.39
N ARG A 362 9.30 8.99 6.08
CA ARG A 362 8.05 8.62 5.41
C ARG A 362 8.23 7.52 4.37
N ARG A 363 7.51 6.42 4.58
CA ARG A 363 7.71 5.16 3.84
C ARG A 363 6.57 4.75 2.90
N TRP A 364 5.57 5.59 2.72
CA TRP A 364 4.35 5.29 1.96
C TRP A 364 3.95 6.43 1.02
N GLY A 365 3.05 6.11 0.09
CA GLY A 365 2.37 7.07 -0.77
C GLY A 365 3.30 7.97 -1.56
N ARG A 366 2.83 9.18 -1.92
CA ARG A 366 3.58 10.08 -2.81
C ARG A 366 4.95 10.43 -2.20
N PRO A 367 6.06 10.13 -2.90
CA PRO A 367 7.42 10.31 -2.40
C PRO A 367 7.79 11.78 -2.29
N HIS A 368 8.79 12.09 -1.46
CA HIS A 368 9.50 13.38 -1.51
C HIS A 368 10.45 13.43 -2.71
N SER A 369 10.82 14.63 -3.17
CA SER A 369 11.65 14.84 -4.37
C SER A 369 12.94 13.99 -4.39
N ARG A 370 13.66 13.87 -3.26
CA ARG A 370 14.86 13.01 -3.16
C ARG A 370 14.55 11.53 -3.39
N VAL A 371 13.49 11.02 -2.76
CA VAL A 371 13.00 9.63 -2.93
C VAL A 371 12.57 9.39 -4.37
N TYR A 372 11.88 10.37 -4.98
CA TYR A 372 11.43 10.27 -6.35
C TYR A 372 12.59 10.08 -7.34
N ARG A 373 13.73 10.78 -7.16
CA ARG A 373 14.92 10.54 -7.99
C ARG A 373 15.49 9.14 -7.83
N GLN A 374 15.39 8.57 -6.63
CA GLN A 374 15.82 7.19 -6.43
C GLN A 374 14.85 6.21 -7.09
N ILE A 375 13.53 6.45 -6.99
CA ILE A 375 12.53 5.68 -7.74
C ILE A 375 12.84 5.66 -9.23
N GLN A 376 13.21 6.80 -9.80
CA GLN A 376 13.62 6.91 -11.21
C GLN A 376 14.79 6.01 -11.58
N ARG A 377 15.72 5.77 -10.66
CA ARG A 377 16.88 4.91 -10.89
C ARG A 377 16.58 3.42 -10.70
N VAL A 378 15.65 3.08 -9.81
CA VAL A 378 15.58 1.72 -9.27
C VAL A 378 14.26 0.98 -9.48
N ALA A 379 13.22 1.67 -9.93
CA ALA A 379 11.91 1.07 -10.14
C ALA A 379 11.86 0.28 -11.46
N PHE A 380 12.65 -0.78 -11.58
CA PHE A 380 12.67 -1.72 -12.70
C PHE A 380 12.37 -3.13 -12.19
N LEU A 381 11.65 -3.94 -12.97
CA LEU A 381 11.19 -5.26 -12.51
C LEU A 381 12.32 -6.16 -12.01
N GLN A 382 13.42 -6.23 -12.76
CA GLN A 382 14.58 -7.04 -12.40
C GLN A 382 15.23 -6.58 -11.07
N GLN A 383 15.20 -5.28 -10.78
CA GLN A 383 15.75 -4.74 -9.54
C GLN A 383 14.82 -5.00 -8.35
N LEU A 384 13.51 -5.06 -8.56
CA LEU A 384 12.52 -5.35 -7.52
C LEU A 384 12.33 -6.86 -7.25
N SER A 385 12.71 -7.72 -8.20
CA SER A 385 12.72 -9.18 -8.02
C SER A 385 13.96 -9.67 -7.28
N ASP A 386 15.09 -8.96 -7.40
CA ASP A 386 16.34 -9.28 -6.70
C ASP A 386 16.33 -8.78 -5.24
N ARG A 387 16.19 -9.70 -4.29
CA ARG A 387 16.15 -9.39 -2.85
C ARG A 387 17.44 -8.75 -2.33
N THR A 388 18.61 -9.19 -2.82
CA THR A 388 19.90 -8.65 -2.39
C THR A 388 20.03 -7.19 -2.83
N ARG A 389 19.51 -6.84 -4.01
CA ARG A 389 19.43 -5.43 -4.43
C ARG A 389 18.43 -4.65 -3.58
N MET A 390 17.29 -5.23 -3.22
CA MET A 390 16.29 -4.57 -2.37
C MET A 390 16.78 -4.20 -0.97
N GLU A 391 17.66 -4.99 -0.36
CA GLU A 391 18.27 -4.68 0.95
C GLU A 391 19.11 -3.39 0.90
N HIS A 392 19.71 -3.10 -0.26
CA HIS A 392 20.43 -1.84 -0.51
C HIS A 392 19.51 -0.70 -0.97
N LEU A 393 18.29 -1.02 -1.42
CA LEU A 393 17.30 -0.03 -1.84
C LEU A 393 16.64 0.62 -0.62
N SER A 394 17.18 1.76 -0.20
CA SER A 394 16.60 2.64 0.81
C SER A 394 15.33 3.37 0.31
N VAL A 395 14.45 2.74 -0.50
CA VAL A 395 13.26 3.40 -1.10
C VAL A 395 11.97 2.76 -0.60
N PRO A 396 11.43 3.21 0.54
CA PRO A 396 10.37 2.46 1.19
C PRO A 396 9.03 2.52 0.44
N SER A 397 8.77 3.59 -0.32
CA SER A 397 7.57 3.68 -1.19
C SER A 397 7.58 2.65 -2.32
N LEU A 398 8.75 2.18 -2.76
CA LEU A 398 8.85 1.09 -3.73
C LEU A 398 8.61 -0.27 -3.11
N LEU A 399 8.94 -0.48 -1.84
CA LEU A 399 8.68 -1.75 -1.16
C LEU A 399 7.20 -2.11 -1.21
N SER A 400 6.31 -1.12 -1.06
CA SER A 400 4.86 -1.32 -1.15
C SER A 400 4.41 -1.72 -2.56
N ILE A 401 4.95 -1.09 -3.59
CA ILE A 401 4.64 -1.40 -5.00
C ILE A 401 5.24 -2.75 -5.39
N ALA A 402 6.47 -3.04 -4.98
CA ALA A 402 7.13 -4.33 -5.15
C ALA A 402 6.34 -5.45 -4.47
N THR A 403 5.69 -5.17 -3.34
CA THR A 403 4.84 -6.13 -2.64
C THR A 403 3.56 -6.42 -3.42
N LEU A 404 2.88 -5.40 -3.97
CA LEU A 404 1.74 -5.59 -4.87
C LEU A 404 2.13 -6.33 -6.15
N PHE A 405 3.29 -6.01 -6.72
CA PHE A 405 3.86 -6.73 -7.85
C PHE A 405 4.06 -8.21 -7.51
N LYS A 406 4.75 -8.52 -6.40
CA LYS A 406 5.02 -9.89 -5.96
C LYS A 406 3.77 -10.69 -5.63
N SER A 407 2.69 -10.04 -5.19
CA SER A 407 1.42 -10.72 -4.90
C SER A 407 0.52 -10.91 -6.13
N THR A 408 0.84 -10.28 -7.27
CA THR A 408 0.05 -10.39 -8.50
C THR A 408 0.72 -11.24 -9.58
N ILE A 409 1.98 -11.61 -9.41
CA ILE A 409 2.74 -12.45 -10.35
C ILE A 409 3.02 -13.82 -9.73
N ASP A 410 2.76 -14.89 -10.49
CA ASP A 410 3.09 -16.25 -10.08
C ASP A 410 4.61 -16.46 -9.98
N LYS A 411 5.04 -17.23 -8.96
CA LYS A 411 6.46 -17.54 -8.69
C LYS A 411 7.21 -18.11 -9.90
N SER A 412 6.53 -18.82 -10.80
CA SER A 412 7.11 -19.36 -12.05
C SER A 412 7.66 -18.26 -12.97
N THR A 413 6.99 -17.09 -12.97
CA THR A 413 7.31 -15.93 -13.80
C THR A 413 8.54 -15.16 -13.30
N GLU A 414 8.89 -15.26 -12.01
CA GLU A 414 10.12 -14.64 -11.46
C GLU A 414 11.39 -15.23 -12.11
N THR A 415 11.36 -16.51 -12.47
CA THR A 415 12.46 -17.20 -13.16
C THR A 415 12.69 -16.65 -14.58
N SER A 416 11.62 -16.24 -15.26
CA SER A 416 11.66 -15.67 -16.61
C SER A 416 12.21 -14.24 -16.66
N LEU A 417 12.32 -13.55 -15.52
CA LEU A 417 12.90 -12.21 -15.42
C LEU A 417 14.44 -12.22 -15.40
N ARG A 418 15.07 -13.40 -15.41
CA ARG A 418 16.54 -13.52 -15.47
C ARG A 418 17.02 -13.29 -16.91
N VAL A 419 17.62 -12.13 -17.14
CA VAL A 419 18.19 -11.76 -18.44
C VAL A 419 19.68 -12.07 -18.47
N ASP A 420 20.16 -12.70 -19.56
CA ASP A 420 21.60 -12.83 -19.83
C ASP A 420 22.09 -11.60 -20.60
N SER A 421 23.38 -11.27 -20.51
CA SER A 421 24.01 -10.15 -21.19
C SER A 421 23.87 -10.24 -22.71
N ILE A 422 22.84 -9.61 -23.28
CA ILE A 422 22.55 -9.57 -24.73
C ILE A 422 22.51 -8.09 -25.17
N PRO A 423 22.90 -7.76 -26.42
CA PRO A 423 23.06 -6.36 -26.86
C PRO A 423 21.79 -5.53 -26.74
N ASN A 424 22.00 -4.25 -26.48
CA ASN A 424 20.99 -3.22 -26.23
C ASN A 424 20.10 -3.00 -27.47
N LEU A 425 18.76 -3.10 -27.32
CA LEU A 425 17.80 -2.76 -28.37
C LEU A 425 17.43 -1.28 -28.28
N GLN A 426 18.30 -0.37 -28.73
CA GLN A 426 17.99 1.07 -28.72
C GLN A 426 17.12 1.54 -29.92
N ASP A 427 17.06 0.78 -31.02
CA ASP A 427 16.53 1.31 -32.30
C ASP A 427 15.29 0.60 -32.89
N ARG A 428 14.66 -0.35 -32.19
CA ARG A 428 13.52 -1.11 -32.76
C ARG A 428 12.14 -0.43 -32.70
N ALA A 429 12.05 0.83 -32.25
CA ALA A 429 10.79 1.56 -32.17
C ALA A 429 10.54 2.51 -33.37
N VAL A 430 11.41 2.49 -34.39
CA VAL A 430 11.38 3.41 -35.54
C VAL A 430 11.07 2.72 -36.88
N GLU A 431 11.05 1.38 -36.92
CA GLU A 431 10.50 0.59 -38.06
C GLU A 431 9.11 0.06 -37.69
#